data_AF-A0A1E3AX71-F1
#
_entry.id   AF-A0A1E3AX71-F1
#
_cell.length_a   1.000
_cell.length_b   1.000
_cell.length_c   1.000
_cell.angle_alpha   90.00
_cell.angle_beta   90.00
_cell.angle_gamma   90.00
#
_symmetry.space_group_name_H-M   'P 1'
#
loop_
_entity.id
_entity.type
_entity.pdbx_description
1 polymer ?
#
loop_
_entity_poly.entity_id
_entity_poly.type
_entity_poly.pdbx_seq_one_letter_code
_entity_poly.pdbx_strand_id
1 'polypeptide(L)'
;MMYIHYCKYCRRIHILNGHKVYCPACSGKLTELGISYMKYVNLSKTERGQLKEKCADEKGLKELSVEYRMHRYSKWFKNLPAAGASTANTSPAPAPTDNKQSRLPEYNPRLQVSVS
;
A
#
# COMPACT_ATOMS: atom_id res chain seq x y z
N MET A 1 -13.56 -5.05 2.31
CA MET A 1 -13.25 -6.10 3.32
C MET A 1 -12.35 -5.50 4.41
N MET A 2 -12.44 -5.98 5.65
CA MET A 2 -11.63 -5.48 6.78
C MET A 2 -10.32 -6.24 6.90
N TYR A 3 -9.24 -5.51 7.17
CA TYR A 3 -7.88 -6.03 7.28
C TYR A 3 -7.21 -5.52 8.55
N ILE A 4 -6.34 -6.36 9.10
CA ILE A 4 -5.61 -6.10 10.32
C ILE A 4 -4.25 -5.53 9.94
N HIS A 5 -3.92 -4.34 10.45
CA HIS A 5 -2.66 -3.65 10.15
C HIS A 5 -1.92 -3.33 11.44
N TYR A 6 -0.60 -3.33 11.39
CA TYR A 6 0.25 -2.86 12.47
C TYR A 6 0.96 -1.56 12.08
N CYS A 7 0.93 -0.58 12.98
CA CYS A 7 1.72 0.63 12.86
C CYS A 7 2.92 0.57 13.81
N LYS A 8 4.14 0.57 13.25
CA LYS A 8 5.39 0.55 14.05
C LYS A 8 5.54 1.80 14.93
N TYR A 9 5.13 2.97 14.42
CA TYR A 9 5.26 4.23 15.13
C TYR A 9 4.25 4.36 16.28
N CYS A 10 2.97 4.00 16.04
CA CYS A 10 1.96 4.00 17.10
C CYS A 10 2.03 2.78 18.03
N ARG A 11 2.86 1.77 17.67
CA ARG A 11 2.92 0.43 18.29
C ARG A 11 1.54 -0.18 18.52
N ARG A 12 0.64 0.00 17.55
CA ARG A 12 -0.79 -0.33 17.65
C ARG A 12 -1.26 -1.13 16.44
N ILE A 13 -2.17 -2.06 16.71
CA ILE A 13 -2.92 -2.79 15.69
C ILE A 13 -4.19 -2.00 15.34
N HIS A 14 -4.42 -1.78 14.04
CA HIS A 14 -5.58 -1.11 13.47
C HIS A 14 -6.43 -2.11 12.67
N ILE A 15 -7.74 -2.06 12.85
CA ILE A 15 -8.71 -2.77 12.01
C ILE A 15 -9.23 -1.76 10.99
N LEU A 16 -8.84 -1.89 9.73
CA LEU A 16 -9.14 -0.90 8.69
C LEU A 16 -9.86 -1.54 7.51
N ASN A 17 -10.65 -0.74 6.80
CA ASN A 17 -11.27 -1.15 5.55
C ASN A 17 -10.27 -1.06 4.40
N GLY A 18 -10.11 -2.17 3.66
CA GLY A 18 -9.20 -2.27 2.52
C GLY A 18 -7.72 -2.32 2.91
N HIS A 19 -6.87 -2.47 1.90
CA HIS A 19 -5.41 -2.53 2.03
C HIS A 19 -4.83 -1.13 2.19
N LYS A 20 -4.69 -0.67 3.44
CA LYS A 20 -4.25 0.69 3.75
C LYS A 20 -2.74 0.71 3.96
N VAL A 21 -2.07 1.63 3.27
CA VAL A 21 -0.60 1.77 3.32
C VAL A 21 -0.14 2.70 4.44
N TYR A 22 -0.98 3.65 4.86
CA TYR A 22 -0.61 4.70 5.82
C TYR A 22 -1.54 4.73 7.02
N CYS A 23 -0.96 4.98 8.20
CA CYS A 23 -1.66 5.02 9.47
C CYS A 23 -2.51 6.29 9.55
N PRO A 24 -3.80 6.20 9.91
CA PRO A 24 -4.67 7.37 10.01
C PRO A 24 -4.29 8.30 11.17
N ALA A 25 -3.53 7.80 12.17
CA ALA A 25 -3.17 8.59 13.35
C ALA A 25 -1.83 9.34 13.19
N CYS A 26 -0.84 8.74 12.53
CA CYS A 26 0.51 9.29 12.45
C CYS A 26 1.07 9.40 11.03
N SER A 27 0.30 9.03 10.01
CA SER A 27 0.72 8.97 8.60
C SER A 27 1.92 8.04 8.32
N GLY A 28 2.40 7.30 9.32
CA GLY A 28 3.47 6.33 9.18
C GLY A 28 3.05 5.10 8.38
N LYS A 29 4.02 4.39 7.80
CA LYS A 29 3.78 3.17 7.02
C LYS A 29 3.12 2.09 7.87
N LEU A 30 2.05 1.50 7.35
CA LEU A 30 1.38 0.34 7.92
C LEU A 30 1.94 -0.95 7.32
N THR A 31 1.94 -1.99 8.14
CA THR A 31 2.19 -3.36 7.70
C THR A 31 0.89 -4.14 7.83
N GLU A 32 0.36 -4.65 6.72
CA GLU A 32 -0.78 -5.56 6.74
C GLU A 32 -0.36 -6.91 7.32
N LEU A 33 -1.17 -7.45 8.24
CA LEU A 33 -0.91 -8.73 8.89
C LEU A 33 -1.74 -9.83 8.23
N GLY A 34 -1.17 -11.03 8.12
CA GLY A 34 -1.82 -12.22 7.55
C GLY A 34 -2.89 -12.88 8.41
N ILE A 35 -3.36 -12.20 9.45
CA ILE A 35 -4.44 -12.69 10.31
C ILE A 35 -5.79 -12.20 9.77
N SER A 36 -6.73 -13.13 9.60
CA SER A 36 -8.08 -12.77 9.17
C SER A 36 -8.80 -11.97 10.26
N TYR A 37 -9.75 -11.13 9.85
CA TYR A 37 -10.60 -10.37 10.77
C TYR A 37 -11.25 -11.27 11.83
N MET A 38 -11.90 -12.36 11.42
CA MET A 38 -12.59 -13.29 12.33
C MET A 38 -11.64 -13.93 13.33
N LYS A 39 -10.41 -14.30 12.90
CA LYS A 39 -9.42 -14.85 13.83
C LYS A 39 -8.99 -13.81 14.86
N TYR A 40 -8.75 -12.56 14.43
CA TYR A 40 -8.30 -11.49 15.32
C TYR A 40 -9.33 -11.12 16.39
N VAL A 41 -10.62 -11.00 16.03
CA VAL A 41 -11.68 -10.62 16.98
C VAL A 41 -11.96 -11.71 18.01
N ASN A 42 -11.70 -12.98 17.68
CA ASN A 42 -11.85 -14.11 18.58
C ASN A 42 -10.65 -14.32 19.52
N LEU A 43 -9.56 -13.57 19.35
CA LEU A 43 -8.42 -13.64 20.26
C LEU A 43 -8.77 -13.06 21.63
N SER A 44 -8.35 -13.75 22.68
CA SER A 44 -8.40 -13.24 24.04
C SER A 44 -7.55 -11.97 24.20
N LYS A 45 -7.77 -11.25 25.31
CA LYS A 45 -6.97 -10.05 25.65
C LYS A 45 -5.47 -10.39 25.73
N THR A 46 -5.13 -11.55 26.29
CA THR A 46 -3.75 -12.02 26.42
C THR A 46 -3.11 -12.32 25.06
N GLU A 47 -3.81 -13.04 24.20
CA GLU A 47 -3.33 -13.36 22.84
C GLU A 47 -3.17 -12.10 21.98
N ARG A 48 -4.08 -11.12 22.10
CA ARG A 48 -3.92 -9.83 21.43
C ARG A 48 -2.70 -9.07 21.94
N GLY A 49 -2.41 -9.14 23.23
CA GLY A 49 -1.18 -8.60 23.82
C GLY A 49 0.06 -9.25 23.23
N GLN A 50 0.11 -10.59 23.22
CA GLN A 50 1.22 -11.36 22.65
C GLN A 50 1.43 -11.07 21.16
N LEU A 51 0.34 -10.96 20.38
CA LEU A 51 0.42 -10.59 18.97
C LEU A 51 1.01 -9.17 18.79
N LYS A 52 0.59 -8.21 19.62
CA LYS A 52 1.10 -6.84 19.58
C LYS A 52 2.60 -6.80 19.91
N GLU A 53 3.05 -7.56 20.90
CA GLU A 53 4.47 -7.65 21.25
C GLU A 53 5.29 -8.33 20.12
N LYS A 54 4.80 -9.43 19.55
CA LYS A 54 5.44 -10.07 18.38
C LYS A 54 5.56 -9.12 17.16
N CYS A 55 4.59 -8.24 16.97
CA CYS A 55 4.64 -7.22 15.91
C CYS A 55 5.63 -6.08 16.23
N ALA A 56 5.96 -5.87 17.50
CA ALA A 56 6.91 -4.86 17.92
C ALA A 56 8.35 -5.24 17.56
N ASP A 57 8.62 -6.54 17.48
CA ASP A 57 9.89 -7.11 16.98
C ASP A 57 9.90 -7.11 15.45
N GLU A 58 10.98 -6.62 14.83
CA GLU A 58 11.05 -6.54 13.36
C GLU A 58 11.00 -7.90 12.66
N LYS A 59 11.61 -8.92 13.27
CA LYS A 59 11.58 -10.30 12.76
C LYS A 59 10.17 -10.88 12.80
N GLY A 60 9.49 -10.73 13.93
CA GLY A 60 8.11 -11.20 14.12
C GLY A 60 7.12 -10.45 13.21
N LEU A 61 7.32 -9.14 13.05
CA LEU A 61 6.52 -8.33 12.13
C LEU A 61 6.66 -8.81 10.68
N LYS A 62 7.88 -9.12 10.23
CA LYS A 62 8.12 -9.63 8.87
C LYS A 62 7.43 -10.97 8.64
N GLU A 63 7.49 -11.88 9.61
CA GLU A 63 6.85 -13.20 9.53
C GLU A 63 5.31 -13.10 9.50
N LEU A 64 4.75 -12.17 10.27
CA LEU A 64 3.29 -11.96 10.32
C LEU A 64 2.77 -11.11 9.15
N SER A 65 3.64 -10.41 8.43
CA SER A 65 3.25 -9.51 7.35
C SER A 65 2.78 -10.26 6.11
N VAL A 66 1.77 -9.71 5.44
CA VAL A 66 1.35 -10.15 4.10
C VAL A 66 1.60 -9.03 3.12
N GLU A 67 2.26 -9.39 2.02
CA GLU A 67 2.45 -8.47 0.90
C GLU A 67 1.21 -8.48 0.01
N TYR A 68 0.55 -7.33 -0.10
CA TYR A 68 -0.56 -7.15 -1.01
C TYR A 68 -0.08 -7.20 -2.48
N ARG A 69 -0.39 -8.30 -3.17
CA ARG A 69 0.12 -8.58 -4.53
C ARG A 69 -0.64 -7.88 -5.67
N MET A 70 -1.81 -7.30 -5.43
CA MET A 70 -2.62 -6.70 -6.50
C MET A 70 -2.00 -5.44 -7.12
N HIS A 71 -1.08 -4.75 -6.44
CA HIS A 71 -0.35 -3.63 -7.07
C HIS A 71 0.43 -4.09 -8.32
N ARG A 72 0.86 -5.36 -8.36
CA ARG A 72 1.64 -5.97 -9.45
C ARG A 72 0.79 -6.35 -10.66
N TYR A 73 -0.54 -6.38 -10.52
CA TYR A 73 -1.48 -6.72 -11.59
C TYR A 73 -2.18 -5.50 -12.19
N SER A 74 -1.91 -4.29 -11.68
CA SER A 74 -2.19 -3.04 -12.38
C SER A 74 -1.67 -3.16 -13.82
N LYS A 75 -2.50 -2.96 -14.84
CA LYS A 75 -2.09 -3.10 -16.26
C LYS A 75 -0.82 -2.30 -16.61
N TRP A 76 -0.55 -1.24 -15.85
CA TRP A 76 0.70 -0.46 -15.84
C TRP A 76 1.97 -1.30 -15.54
N PHE A 77 1.95 -2.21 -14.57
CA PHE A 77 3.14 -2.95 -14.14
C PHE A 77 3.62 -3.99 -15.16
N LYS A 78 2.72 -4.45 -16.05
CA LYS A 78 3.07 -5.35 -17.17
C LYS A 78 3.78 -4.63 -18.32
N ASN A 79 3.75 -3.29 -18.33
CA ASN A 79 4.32 -2.46 -19.40
C ASN A 79 5.61 -1.76 -18.98
N LEU A 80 6.13 -2.01 -17.77
CA LEU A 80 7.46 -1.57 -17.39
C LEU A 80 8.47 -2.49 -18.09
N PRO A 81 9.33 -1.97 -18.99
CA PRO A 81 10.41 -2.78 -19.52
C PRO A 81 11.26 -3.27 -18.34
N ALA A 82 11.52 -4.58 -18.30
CA ALA A 82 12.46 -5.14 -17.36
C ALA A 82 13.78 -4.37 -17.50
N ALA A 83 14.18 -3.63 -16.47
CA ALA A 83 15.45 -2.91 -16.48
C ALA A 83 16.57 -3.96 -16.53
N GLY A 84 17.06 -4.25 -17.73
CA GLY A 84 18.05 -5.30 -17.96
C GLY A 84 18.19 -5.72 -19.41
N ALA A 85 18.49 -4.78 -20.31
CA ALA A 85 19.19 -5.07 -21.57
C ALA A 85 19.81 -3.77 -22.10
N SER A 86 21.11 -3.62 -21.86
CA SER A 86 21.91 -2.54 -22.40
C SER A 86 22.12 -2.69 -23.91
N THR A 87 22.18 -1.53 -24.58
CA THR A 87 22.79 -1.23 -25.90
C THR A 87 22.14 -1.83 -27.16
N ALA A 88 21.50 -0.99 -27.98
CA ALA A 88 22.10 -0.33 -29.14
C ALA A 88 21.05 0.15 -30.18
N ASN A 89 21.06 1.48 -30.41
CA ASN A 89 20.86 2.22 -31.66
C ASN A 89 19.62 1.97 -32.55
N THR A 90 18.86 3.06 -32.79
CA THR A 90 18.64 3.75 -34.10
C THR A 90 17.19 4.25 -34.21
N SER A 91 17.00 5.58 -34.23
CA SER A 91 15.78 6.24 -34.74
C SER A 91 15.85 6.32 -36.28
N PRO A 92 14.71 6.40 -37.02
CA PRO A 92 14.04 7.70 -37.19
C PRO A 92 12.49 7.66 -37.23
N ALA A 93 11.87 8.83 -37.03
CA ALA A 93 10.43 9.11 -37.22
C ALA A 93 10.11 9.44 -38.71
N PRO A 94 8.83 9.55 -39.19
CA PRO A 94 7.90 10.62 -38.80
C PRO A 94 6.37 10.28 -38.74
N ALA A 95 5.60 11.31 -38.38
CA ALA A 95 4.18 11.50 -37.95
C ALA A 95 3.05 11.11 -38.98
N PRO A 96 1.71 11.39 -38.81
CA PRO A 96 0.98 12.21 -37.82
C PRO A 96 -0.41 11.70 -37.31
N THR A 97 -1.03 12.47 -36.40
CA THR A 97 -2.47 12.76 -36.18
C THR A 97 -3.04 12.55 -34.76
N ASP A 98 -3.53 13.69 -34.24
CA ASP A 98 -4.65 13.96 -33.32
C ASP A 98 -4.98 13.02 -32.15
N ASN A 99 -5.01 13.57 -30.92
CA ASN A 99 -6.26 13.95 -30.24
C ASN A 99 -6.06 14.05 -28.70
N LYS A 100 -6.36 15.24 -28.17
CA LYS A 100 -6.70 15.61 -26.78
C LYS A 100 -5.79 15.17 -25.62
N GLN A 101 -4.95 16.14 -25.25
CA GLN A 101 -4.65 16.56 -23.87
C GLN A 101 -5.54 15.92 -22.78
N SER A 102 -5.06 14.85 -22.16
CA SER A 102 -5.54 14.43 -20.83
C SER A 102 -4.61 15.06 -19.80
N ARG A 103 -4.91 16.28 -19.37
CA ARG A 103 -4.18 16.96 -18.29
C ARG A 103 -4.28 16.09 -17.03
N LEU A 104 -3.14 15.73 -16.45
CA LEU A 104 -3.04 15.34 -15.04
C LEU A 104 -3.72 16.43 -14.18
N PRO A 105 -4.58 16.11 -13.21
CA PRO A 105 -4.94 17.08 -12.21
C PRO A 105 -3.72 17.34 -11.34
N GLU A 106 -3.12 18.52 -11.52
CA GLU A 106 -2.05 19.03 -10.70
C GLU A 106 -2.57 19.20 -9.27
N TYR A 107 -1.93 18.53 -8.31
CA TYR A 107 -2.32 18.59 -6.90
C TYR A 107 -2.16 20.03 -6.38
N ASN A 108 -3.27 20.68 -6.07
CA ASN A 108 -3.29 22.03 -5.52
C ASN A 108 -3.59 21.98 -4.01
N PRO A 109 -2.63 22.34 -3.13
CA PRO A 109 -2.77 22.22 -1.68
C PRO A 109 -3.72 23.25 -1.04
N ARG A 110 -4.41 24.11 -1.82
CA ARG A 110 -5.37 25.11 -1.30
C ARG A 110 -6.86 24.77 -1.47
N LEU A 111 -7.20 23.59 -2.00
CA LEU A 111 -8.58 23.15 -2.07
C LEU A 111 -9.07 22.67 -0.68
N GLN A 112 -9.56 23.60 0.13
CA GLN A 112 -10.39 23.26 1.29
C GLN A 112 -11.75 22.76 0.77
N VAL A 113 -12.04 21.49 1.01
CA VAL A 113 -13.36 20.90 0.78
C VAL A 113 -14.29 21.35 1.91
N SER A 114 -15.25 22.20 1.59
CA SER A 114 -16.37 22.53 2.48
C SER A 114 -17.18 21.26 2.72
N VAL A 115 -17.34 20.87 3.98
CA VAL A 115 -18.18 19.74 4.39
C VAL A 115 -19.53 20.32 4.81
N SER A 116 -20.61 19.89 4.14
CA SER A 116 -21.98 20.15 4.56
C SER A 116 -22.42 19.19 5.66
#